data_AF-A0A968NZP5-F1
#
_entry.id   AF-A0A968NZP5-F1
#
_cell.length_a   1.000
_cell.length_b   1.000
_cell.length_c   1.000
_cell.angle_alpha   90.00
_cell.angle_beta   90.00
_cell.angle_gamma   90.00
#
_symmetry.space_group_name_H-M   'P 1'
#
loop_
_entity.id
_entity.type
_entity.pdbx_description
1 polymer ?
#
loop_
_entity_poly.entity_id
_entity_poly.type
_entity_poly.pdbx_seq_one_letter_code
_entity_poly.pdbx_strand_id
1 'polypeptide(L)'
;MVALEQAAEVYAKLRDHKQFIKCLTHCLRMYAEMEDRKSLQAIKDRLYEYVARQGIDLNSTTYYTLALVASYRGEYAQALEHLERALALALAEDSKEDMCYAIHGLAAVYWSLGRTEDSLKEIYNLRVFFQVLKLPDLEISSQILNGYILVSMKRYDEALDVFWKSFESLKNQKNMYTYVSLLFAMGYAYAEAGEVDLSKTYTRLAQQMADSENFVFLLRKINELNKKISGKSEGNFDLIFNSASNSVVERKKGKIDFKNQFILLDMLKLFLRSPGEVYSKEALVKAVWKQEYDPSVHDNKIYVTIKRLRQLIEPDFDKPKYIYRAKNGYYLNRNAKVSIEQ
;
A
#
# COMPACT_ATOMS: atom_id res chain seq x y z
N MET A 1 -6.34 27.88 5.34
CA MET A 1 -7.55 28.29 4.60
C MET A 1 -7.96 29.71 4.91
N VAL A 2 -8.23 30.08 6.18
CA VAL A 2 -8.62 31.47 6.56
C VAL A 2 -7.69 32.53 5.97
N ALA A 3 -6.38 32.34 6.06
CA ALA A 3 -5.40 33.28 5.48
C ALA A 3 -5.48 33.36 3.94
N LEU A 4 -5.79 32.27 3.24
CA LEU A 4 -5.96 32.26 1.77
C LEU A 4 -7.25 32.99 1.36
N GLU A 5 -8.32 32.84 2.13
CA GLU A 5 -9.58 33.54 1.86
C GLU A 5 -9.45 35.05 2.12
N GLN A 6 -8.78 35.43 3.20
CA GLN A 6 -8.44 36.83 3.48
C GLN A 6 -7.53 37.40 2.40
N ALA A 7 -6.51 36.66 1.97
CA ALA A 7 -5.65 37.08 0.86
C ALA A 7 -6.44 37.25 -0.45
N ALA A 8 -7.39 36.34 -0.75
CA ALA A 8 -8.26 36.47 -1.90
C ALA A 8 -9.08 37.77 -1.84
N GLU A 9 -9.62 38.15 -0.68
CA GLU A 9 -10.33 39.43 -0.55
C GLU A 9 -9.43 40.64 -0.83
N VAL A 10 -8.17 40.60 -0.39
CA VAL A 10 -7.19 41.65 -0.68
C VAL A 10 -6.89 41.71 -2.18
N TYR A 11 -6.61 40.57 -2.82
CA TYR A 11 -6.34 40.53 -4.27
C TYR A 11 -7.54 40.95 -5.11
N ALA A 12 -8.77 40.66 -4.67
CA ALA A 12 -9.98 41.15 -5.31
C ALA A 12 -10.06 42.69 -5.29
N LYS A 13 -9.72 43.32 -4.16
CA LYS A 13 -9.68 44.79 -4.03
C LYS A 13 -8.59 45.40 -4.91
N LEU A 14 -7.44 44.73 -5.03
CA LEU A 14 -6.32 45.13 -5.87
C LEU A 14 -6.52 44.83 -7.37
N ARG A 15 -7.61 44.15 -7.75
CA ARG A 15 -7.86 43.64 -9.10
C ARG A 15 -6.76 42.72 -9.63
N ASP A 16 -6.06 42.02 -8.72
CA ASP A 16 -5.12 40.96 -9.10
C ASP A 16 -5.89 39.64 -9.29
N HIS A 17 -6.46 39.49 -10.48
CA HIS A 17 -7.30 38.35 -10.84
C HIS A 17 -6.53 37.02 -10.76
N LYS A 18 -5.25 37.02 -11.14
CA LYS A 18 -4.42 35.82 -11.16
C LYS A 18 -4.22 35.27 -9.75
N GLN A 19 -3.84 36.13 -8.81
CA GLN A 19 -3.63 35.70 -7.43
C GLN A 19 -4.95 35.39 -6.72
N PHE A 20 -6.03 36.11 -7.03
CA PHE A 20 -7.37 35.79 -6.55
C PHE A 20 -7.79 34.36 -6.91
N ILE A 21 -7.71 34.00 -8.20
CA ILE A 21 -8.06 32.67 -8.70
C ILE A 21 -7.16 31.61 -8.08
N LYS A 22 -5.86 31.90 -7.93
CA LYS A 22 -4.91 30.98 -7.29
C LYS A 22 -5.29 30.67 -5.83
N CYS A 23 -5.62 31.70 -5.03
CA CYS A 23 -6.07 31.51 -3.65
C CYS A 23 -7.32 30.62 -3.57
N LEU A 24 -8.34 30.90 -4.39
CA LEU A 24 -9.56 30.10 -4.40
C LEU A 24 -9.30 28.67 -4.90
N THR A 25 -8.41 28.49 -5.87
CA THR A 25 -8.01 27.16 -6.37
C THR A 25 -7.37 26.32 -5.26
N HIS A 26 -6.50 26.92 -4.45
CA HIS A 26 -5.95 26.23 -3.28
C HIS A 26 -7.04 25.89 -2.25
N CYS A 27 -7.98 26.81 -1.97
CA CYS A 27 -9.11 26.51 -1.09
C CYS A 27 -9.98 25.36 -1.62
N LEU A 28 -10.27 25.32 -2.93
CA LEU A 28 -11.00 24.21 -3.56
C LEU A 28 -10.31 22.87 -3.30
N ARG A 29 -8.99 22.80 -3.55
CA ARG A 29 -8.19 21.60 -3.29
C ARG A 29 -8.31 21.17 -1.82
N MET A 30 -8.11 22.10 -0.89
CA MET A 30 -8.14 21.81 0.55
C MET A 30 -9.52 21.31 1.01
N TYR A 31 -10.60 22.01 0.65
CA TYR A 31 -11.95 21.61 1.01
C TYR A 31 -12.37 20.27 0.38
N ALA A 32 -11.83 19.94 -0.80
CA ALA A 32 -12.04 18.63 -1.41
C ALA A 32 -11.38 17.49 -0.62
N GLU A 33 -10.13 17.67 -0.16
CA GLU A 33 -9.43 16.68 0.68
C GLU A 33 -10.09 16.51 2.06
N MET A 34 -10.64 17.59 2.60
CA MET A 34 -11.39 17.57 3.87
C MET A 34 -12.81 17.04 3.71
N GLU A 35 -13.27 16.82 2.49
CA GLU A 35 -14.65 16.44 2.16
C GLU A 35 -15.72 17.43 2.68
N ASP A 36 -15.35 18.69 2.91
CA ASP A 36 -16.29 19.74 3.30
C ASP A 36 -17.09 20.22 2.09
N ARG A 37 -18.21 19.54 1.84
CA ARG A 37 -19.09 19.80 0.69
C ARG A 37 -19.64 21.22 0.68
N LYS A 38 -19.95 21.79 1.85
CA LYS A 38 -20.59 23.10 1.95
C LYS A 38 -19.60 24.19 1.56
N SER A 39 -18.42 24.19 2.17
CA SER A 39 -17.38 25.19 1.89
C SER A 39 -16.81 25.02 0.49
N LEU A 40 -16.65 23.77 0.01
CA LEU A 40 -16.24 23.49 -1.36
C LEU A 40 -17.21 24.09 -2.38
N GLN A 41 -18.53 23.93 -2.17
CA GLN A 41 -19.53 24.51 -3.07
C GLN A 41 -19.51 26.04 -3.01
N ALA A 42 -19.42 26.63 -1.82
CA ALA A 42 -19.35 28.08 -1.66
C ALA A 42 -18.13 28.70 -2.37
N ILE A 43 -16.95 28.08 -2.25
CA ILE A 43 -15.75 28.53 -2.96
C ILE A 43 -15.89 28.34 -4.48
N LYS A 44 -16.49 27.23 -4.92
CA LYS A 44 -16.76 26.98 -6.34
C LYS A 44 -17.67 28.06 -6.92
N ASP A 45 -18.78 28.37 -6.26
CA ASP A 45 -19.72 29.40 -6.71
C ASP A 45 -19.06 30.79 -6.73
N ARG A 46 -18.31 31.14 -5.68
CA ARG A 46 -17.55 32.40 -5.60
C ARG A 46 -16.54 32.53 -6.74
N LEU A 47 -15.84 31.44 -7.09
CA LEU A 47 -14.89 31.42 -8.20
C LEU A 47 -15.61 31.69 -9.53
N TYR A 48 -16.67 30.95 -9.85
CA TYR A 48 -17.41 31.13 -11.10
C TYR A 48 -18.07 32.50 -11.21
N GLU A 49 -18.67 33.00 -10.13
CA GLU A 49 -19.27 34.33 -10.08
C GLU A 49 -18.24 35.43 -10.33
N TYR A 50 -17.04 35.31 -9.74
CA TYR A 50 -15.96 36.28 -9.94
C TYR A 50 -15.49 36.30 -11.40
N VAL A 51 -15.24 35.12 -11.97
CA VAL A 51 -14.73 34.92 -13.34
C VAL A 51 -15.76 35.44 -14.36
N ALA A 52 -17.04 35.15 -14.16
CA ALA A 52 -18.13 35.68 -14.99
C ALA A 52 -18.26 37.21 -14.90
N ARG A 53 -18.13 37.78 -13.69
CA ARG A 53 -18.20 39.24 -13.48
C ARG A 53 -17.03 40.00 -14.11
N GLN A 54 -15.83 39.44 -14.09
CA GLN A 54 -14.64 40.08 -14.63
C GLN A 54 -14.42 39.78 -16.12
N GLY A 55 -15.16 38.82 -16.70
CA GLY A 55 -14.99 38.40 -18.09
C GLY A 55 -13.64 37.76 -18.36
N ILE A 56 -13.14 36.96 -17.41
CA ILE A 56 -11.83 36.29 -17.47
C ILE A 56 -12.08 34.79 -17.59
N ASP A 57 -11.12 34.04 -18.13
CA ASP A 57 -11.17 32.57 -18.16
C ASP A 57 -10.39 31.93 -17.00
N LEU A 58 -10.77 30.70 -16.65
CA LEU A 58 -10.01 29.89 -15.70
C LEU A 58 -8.71 29.38 -16.33
N ASN A 59 -7.65 29.27 -15.52
CA ASN A 59 -6.36 28.75 -15.96
C ASN A 59 -6.29 27.21 -15.88
N SER A 60 -5.22 26.66 -16.45
CA SER A 60 -4.98 25.21 -16.45
C SER A 60 -4.99 24.59 -15.05
N THR A 61 -4.27 25.20 -14.10
CA THR A 61 -4.19 24.70 -12.71
C THR A 61 -5.56 24.63 -12.03
N THR A 62 -6.46 25.58 -12.31
CA THR A 62 -7.82 25.56 -11.78
C THR A 62 -8.65 24.43 -12.38
N TYR A 63 -8.58 24.21 -13.70
CA TYR A 63 -9.25 23.07 -14.33
C TYR A 63 -8.72 21.73 -13.83
N TYR A 64 -7.40 21.60 -13.66
CA TYR A 64 -6.79 20.43 -13.00
C TYR A 64 -7.35 20.20 -11.59
N THR A 65 -7.51 21.26 -10.80
CA THR A 65 -8.07 21.16 -9.45
C THR A 65 -9.55 20.78 -9.47
N LEU A 66 -10.34 21.33 -10.38
CA LEU A 66 -11.74 20.94 -10.59
C LEU A 66 -11.86 19.47 -11.00
N ALA A 67 -10.94 18.96 -11.82
CA ALA A 67 -10.91 17.56 -12.19
C ALA A 67 -10.63 16.64 -10.99
N LEU A 68 -9.73 17.02 -10.09
CA LEU A 68 -9.47 16.26 -8.87
C LEU A 68 -10.70 16.22 -7.96
N VAL A 69 -11.39 17.35 -7.82
CA VAL A 69 -12.67 17.43 -7.08
C VAL A 69 -13.68 16.45 -7.66
N ALA A 70 -13.85 16.44 -8.98
CA ALA A 70 -14.73 15.50 -9.68
C ALA A 70 -14.28 14.04 -9.47
N SER A 71 -12.98 13.77 -9.54
CA SER A 71 -12.40 12.44 -9.32
C SER A 71 -12.67 11.91 -7.90
N TYR A 72 -12.59 12.75 -6.86
CA TYR A 72 -12.91 12.33 -5.48
C TYR A 72 -14.38 11.99 -5.27
N ARG A 73 -15.26 12.52 -6.13
CA ARG A 73 -16.69 12.18 -6.18
C ARG A 73 -16.99 10.97 -7.07
N GLY A 74 -16.00 10.44 -7.79
CA GLY A 74 -16.18 9.37 -8.78
C GLY A 74 -16.76 9.85 -10.11
N GLU A 75 -16.81 11.17 -10.35
CA GLU A 75 -17.35 11.79 -11.57
C GLU A 75 -16.27 11.81 -12.67
N TYR A 76 -15.79 10.62 -13.06
CA TYR A 76 -14.61 10.49 -13.92
C TYR A 76 -14.77 11.08 -15.32
N ALA A 77 -15.97 11.05 -15.91
CA ALA A 77 -16.22 11.66 -17.22
C ALA A 77 -16.01 13.19 -17.18
N GLN A 78 -16.53 13.86 -16.15
CA GLN A 78 -16.33 15.29 -15.95
C GLN A 78 -14.87 15.60 -15.59
N ALA A 79 -14.21 14.72 -14.82
CA ALA A 79 -12.79 14.87 -14.53
C ALA A 79 -11.93 14.84 -15.81
N LEU A 80 -12.22 13.94 -16.75
CA LEU A 80 -11.54 13.89 -18.05
C LEU A 80 -11.75 15.17 -18.85
N GLU A 81 -12.98 15.66 -18.98
CA GLU A 81 -13.28 16.92 -19.69
C GLU A 81 -12.49 18.11 -19.11
N HIS A 82 -12.44 18.21 -17.79
CA HIS A 82 -11.66 19.25 -17.11
C HIS A 82 -10.15 19.09 -17.35
N LEU A 83 -9.61 17.86 -17.35
CA LEU A 83 -8.19 17.62 -17.60
C LEU A 83 -7.78 17.86 -19.05
N GLU A 84 -8.62 17.47 -20.01
CA GLU A 84 -8.42 17.77 -21.43
C GLU A 84 -8.38 19.28 -21.67
N ARG A 85 -9.28 20.03 -21.02
CA ARG A 85 -9.27 21.49 -21.05
C ARG A 85 -8.03 22.09 -20.36
N ALA A 86 -7.61 21.55 -19.22
CA ALA A 86 -6.38 21.96 -18.53
C ALA A 86 -5.15 21.76 -19.43
N LEU A 87 -5.05 20.59 -20.08
CA LEU A 87 -3.96 20.26 -20.99
C LEU A 87 -3.95 21.19 -22.21
N ALA A 88 -5.12 21.45 -22.81
CA ALA A 88 -5.24 22.36 -23.95
C ALA A 88 -4.78 23.79 -23.61
N LEU A 89 -5.16 24.30 -22.43
CA LEU A 89 -4.69 25.61 -21.94
C LEU A 89 -3.19 25.61 -21.67
N ALA A 90 -2.65 24.58 -21.03
CA ALA A 90 -1.21 24.46 -20.78
C ALA A 90 -0.41 24.42 -22.09
N LEU A 91 -0.92 23.74 -23.13
CA LEU A 91 -0.35 23.74 -24.49
C LEU A 91 -0.39 25.11 -25.14
N ALA A 92 -1.50 25.82 -25.04
CA ALA A 92 -1.63 27.17 -25.60
C ALA A 92 -0.69 28.18 -24.91
N GLU A 93 -0.45 28.03 -23.61
CA GLU A 93 0.44 28.88 -22.82
C GLU A 93 1.91 28.40 -22.82
N ASP A 94 2.20 27.28 -23.47
CA ASP A 94 3.50 26.57 -23.43
C ASP A 94 4.03 26.29 -22.00
N SER A 95 3.12 26.16 -21.02
CA SER A 95 3.46 25.85 -19.63
C SER A 95 3.76 24.37 -19.46
N LYS A 96 5.04 23.99 -19.57
CA LYS A 96 5.47 22.59 -19.42
C LYS A 96 5.15 22.00 -18.06
N GLU A 97 5.15 22.82 -17.01
CA GLU A 97 4.78 22.40 -15.65
C GLU A 97 3.28 22.05 -15.56
N ASP A 98 2.40 22.92 -16.06
CA ASP A 98 0.95 22.64 -16.06
C ASP A 98 0.59 21.44 -16.95
N MET A 99 1.31 21.23 -18.06
CA MET A 99 1.17 20.01 -18.87
C MET A 99 1.42 18.76 -18.03
N CYS A 100 2.47 18.75 -17.20
CA CYS A 100 2.78 17.60 -16.35
C CYS A 100 1.66 17.33 -15.33
N TYR A 101 1.11 18.38 -14.71
CA TYR A 101 -0.02 18.21 -13.79
C TYR A 101 -1.27 17.65 -14.49
N ALA A 102 -1.61 18.18 -15.67
CA ALA A 102 -2.75 17.70 -16.45
C ALA A 102 -2.56 16.24 -16.90
N ILE A 103 -1.39 15.88 -17.43
CA ILE A 103 -1.06 14.50 -17.84
C ILE A 103 -1.12 13.55 -16.65
N HIS A 104 -0.58 13.94 -15.49
CA HIS A 104 -0.69 13.14 -14.26
C HIS A 104 -2.14 12.94 -13.83
N GLY A 105 -2.97 13.99 -13.91
CA GLY A 105 -4.40 13.88 -13.65
C GLY A 105 -5.09 12.91 -14.61
N LEU A 106 -4.79 12.96 -15.90
CA LEU A 106 -5.33 12.03 -16.91
C LEU A 106 -4.95 10.59 -16.59
N ALA A 107 -3.68 10.35 -16.27
CA ALA A 107 -3.19 9.03 -15.86
C ALA A 107 -3.98 8.49 -14.65
N ALA A 108 -4.24 9.32 -13.64
CA ALA A 108 -4.97 8.93 -12.43
C ALA A 108 -6.43 8.57 -12.73
N VAL A 109 -7.09 9.33 -13.60
CA VAL A 109 -8.47 9.07 -14.00
C VAL A 109 -8.56 7.83 -14.90
N TYR A 110 -7.62 7.63 -15.84
CA TYR A 110 -7.56 6.41 -16.65
C TYR A 110 -7.37 5.16 -15.79
N TRP A 111 -6.51 5.21 -14.78
CA TRP A 111 -6.37 4.11 -13.82
C TRP A 111 -7.67 3.84 -13.07
N SER A 112 -8.35 4.89 -12.60
CA SER A 112 -9.64 4.78 -11.90
C SER A 112 -10.75 4.18 -12.77
N LEU A 113 -10.67 4.35 -14.09
CA LEU A 113 -11.56 3.74 -15.10
C LEU A 113 -11.14 2.33 -15.52
N GLY A 114 -10.04 1.79 -14.98
CA GLY A 114 -9.49 0.49 -15.38
C GLY A 114 -8.74 0.49 -16.72
N ARG A 115 -8.57 1.67 -17.36
CA ARG A 115 -7.82 1.87 -18.60
C ARG A 115 -6.32 1.87 -18.31
N THR A 116 -5.82 0.70 -17.95
CA THR A 116 -4.48 0.53 -17.38
C THR A 116 -3.37 0.85 -18.39
N GLU A 117 -3.55 0.48 -19.66
CA GLU A 117 -2.57 0.76 -20.73
C GLU A 117 -2.45 2.27 -21.03
N ASP A 118 -3.59 2.97 -21.11
CA ASP A 118 -3.62 4.42 -21.33
C ASP A 118 -2.97 5.16 -20.16
N SER A 119 -3.27 4.73 -18.93
CA SER A 119 -2.65 5.29 -17.73
C SER A 119 -1.13 5.12 -17.74
N LEU A 120 -0.64 3.92 -18.08
CA LEU A 120 0.79 3.63 -18.14
C LEU A 120 1.50 4.44 -19.25
N LYS A 121 0.84 4.65 -20.39
CA LYS A 121 1.35 5.52 -21.46
C LYS A 121 1.59 6.95 -20.96
N GLU A 122 0.63 7.52 -20.23
CA GLU A 122 0.79 8.87 -19.67
C GLU A 122 1.89 8.95 -18.60
N ILE A 123 2.09 7.90 -17.80
CA ILE A 123 3.24 7.80 -16.90
C ILE A 123 4.56 7.85 -17.67
N TYR A 124 4.67 7.15 -18.82
CA TYR A 124 5.88 7.22 -19.64
C TYR A 124 6.10 8.60 -20.26
N ASN A 125 5.03 9.28 -20.67
CA ASN A 125 5.11 10.67 -21.14
C ASN A 125 5.70 11.57 -20.05
N LEU A 126 5.20 11.47 -18.81
CA LEU A 126 5.72 12.25 -17.67
C LEU A 126 7.19 11.98 -17.40
N ARG A 127 7.63 10.72 -17.53
CA ARG A 127 9.03 10.35 -17.30
C ARG A 127 9.99 11.06 -18.25
N VAL A 128 9.55 11.37 -19.48
CA VAL A 128 10.35 12.17 -20.42
C VAL A 128 10.49 13.61 -19.92
N PHE A 129 9.41 14.20 -19.42
CA PHE A 129 9.44 15.55 -18.84
C PHE A 129 10.37 15.65 -17.62
N PHE A 130 10.36 14.67 -16.72
CA PHE A 130 11.21 14.69 -15.52
C PHE A 130 12.71 14.60 -15.80
N GLN A 131 13.13 14.22 -17.02
CA GLN A 131 14.55 14.27 -17.41
C GLN A 131 15.07 15.71 -17.53
N VAL A 132 14.18 16.67 -17.81
CA VAL A 132 14.53 18.06 -18.07
C VAL A 132 13.88 19.03 -17.08
N LEU A 133 12.75 18.67 -16.49
CA LEU A 133 12.02 19.44 -15.48
C LEU A 133 12.22 18.87 -14.08
N LYS A 134 12.57 19.73 -13.13
CA LYS A 134 12.70 19.36 -11.71
C LYS A 134 11.41 19.62 -10.97
N LEU A 135 10.50 18.63 -10.97
CA LEU A 135 9.22 18.66 -10.27
C LEU A 135 9.13 17.51 -9.26
N PRO A 136 9.90 17.55 -8.16
CA PRO A 136 10.12 16.39 -7.29
C PRO A 136 8.84 15.86 -6.62
N ASP A 137 7.93 16.74 -6.19
CA ASP A 137 6.65 16.33 -5.60
C ASP A 137 5.75 15.60 -6.62
N LEU A 138 5.73 16.09 -7.86
CA LEU A 138 4.93 15.50 -8.94
C LEU A 138 5.56 14.20 -9.43
N GLU A 139 6.89 14.12 -9.49
CA GLU A 139 7.60 12.90 -9.85
C GLU A 139 7.29 11.77 -8.86
N ILE A 140 7.34 12.03 -7.56
CA ILE A 140 6.96 11.05 -6.54
C ILE A 140 5.49 10.66 -6.67
N SER A 141 4.59 11.64 -6.87
CA SER A 141 3.16 11.35 -7.07
C SER A 141 2.92 10.46 -8.29
N SER A 142 3.65 10.71 -9.39
CA SER A 142 3.62 9.89 -10.61
C SER A 142 4.15 8.47 -10.36
N GLN A 143 5.22 8.32 -9.58
CA GLN A 143 5.74 7.00 -9.20
C GLN A 143 4.76 6.23 -8.31
N ILE A 144 4.09 6.90 -7.37
CA ILE A 144 3.03 6.29 -6.56
C ILE A 144 1.90 5.78 -7.45
N LEU A 145 1.47 6.59 -8.43
CA LEU A 145 0.45 6.18 -9.39
C LEU A 145 0.92 5.01 -10.25
N ASN A 146 2.18 5.00 -10.70
CA ASN A 146 2.78 3.86 -11.39
C ASN A 146 2.73 2.58 -10.54
N GLY A 147 3.02 2.68 -9.24
CA GLY A 147 2.87 1.56 -8.32
C GLY A 147 1.43 1.03 -8.26
N TYR A 148 0.43 1.91 -8.20
CA TYR A 148 -0.99 1.51 -8.25
C TYR A 148 -1.38 0.82 -9.57
N ILE A 149 -0.85 1.29 -10.70
CA ILE A 149 -1.02 0.66 -12.02
C ILE A 149 -0.40 -0.75 -12.02
N LEU A 150 0.80 -0.92 -11.45
CA LEU A 150 1.44 -2.23 -11.34
C LEU A 150 0.64 -3.19 -10.44
N VAL A 151 0.03 -2.68 -9.35
CA VAL A 151 -0.87 -3.48 -8.50
C VAL A 151 -2.10 -3.93 -9.29
N SER A 152 -2.71 -3.08 -10.12
CA SER A 152 -3.86 -3.50 -10.95
C SER A 152 -3.48 -4.55 -12.00
N MET A 153 -2.22 -4.55 -12.45
CA MET A 153 -1.63 -5.61 -13.28
C MET A 153 -1.21 -6.88 -12.51
N LYS A 154 -1.44 -6.95 -11.19
CA LYS A 154 -0.99 -8.03 -10.28
C LYS A 154 0.54 -8.19 -10.19
N ARG A 155 1.30 -7.16 -10.55
CA ARG A 155 2.78 -7.11 -10.47
C ARG A 155 3.21 -6.52 -9.13
N TYR A 156 2.90 -7.22 -8.05
CA TYR A 156 3.02 -6.71 -6.68
C TYR A 156 4.47 -6.40 -6.26
N ASP A 157 5.42 -7.26 -6.59
CA ASP A 157 6.83 -7.08 -6.22
C ASP A 157 7.43 -5.83 -6.89
N GLU A 158 7.10 -5.61 -8.16
CA GLU A 158 7.54 -4.42 -8.91
C GLU A 158 6.87 -3.14 -8.40
N ALA A 159 5.58 -3.21 -8.03
CA ALA A 159 4.91 -2.09 -7.39
C ALA A 159 5.59 -1.69 -6.07
N LEU A 160 5.92 -2.68 -5.24
CA LEU A 160 6.60 -2.46 -3.96
C LEU A 160 8.02 -1.90 -4.14
N ASP A 161 8.79 -2.36 -5.14
CA ASP A 161 10.10 -1.79 -5.46
C ASP A 161 9.98 -0.30 -5.86
N VAL A 162 8.98 0.05 -6.68
CA VAL A 162 8.70 1.45 -7.02
C VAL A 162 8.35 2.27 -5.77
N PHE A 163 7.45 1.76 -4.92
CA PHE A 163 7.08 2.46 -3.69
C PHE A 163 8.26 2.66 -2.73
N TRP A 164 9.14 1.66 -2.59
CA TRP A 164 10.34 1.78 -1.76
C TRP A 164 11.32 2.82 -2.30
N LYS A 165 11.51 2.91 -3.61
CA LYS A 165 12.34 3.97 -4.23
C LYS A 165 11.75 5.36 -3.99
N SER A 166 10.42 5.51 -4.08
CA SER A 166 9.73 6.75 -3.75
C SER A 166 9.86 7.11 -2.26
N PHE A 167 9.83 6.11 -1.37
CA PHE A 167 9.97 6.28 0.07
C PHE A 167 11.35 6.83 0.45
N GLU A 168 12.41 6.27 -0.13
CA GLU A 168 13.78 6.76 0.08
C GLU A 168 13.95 8.20 -0.43
N SER A 169 13.30 8.55 -1.55
CA SER A 169 13.33 9.90 -2.12
C SER A 169 12.62 10.93 -1.23
N LEU A 170 11.55 10.51 -0.53
CA LEU A 170 10.77 11.37 0.38
C LEU A 170 11.49 11.72 1.69
N LYS A 171 12.50 10.95 2.13
CA LYS A 171 13.25 11.24 3.37
C LYS A 171 13.85 12.65 3.39
N ASN A 172 14.12 13.20 2.21
CA ASN A 172 14.70 14.53 2.03
C ASN A 172 13.65 15.64 1.82
N GLN A 173 12.35 15.33 1.87
CA GLN A 173 11.27 16.26 1.58
C GLN A 173 10.35 16.46 2.79
N LYS A 174 9.81 17.68 2.93
CA LYS A 174 8.86 18.04 4.01
C LYS A 174 7.40 17.91 3.56
N ASN A 175 7.06 16.83 2.85
CA ASN A 175 5.70 16.61 2.35
C ASN A 175 5.01 15.46 3.10
N MET A 176 4.36 15.81 4.22
CA MET A 176 3.71 14.84 5.10
C MET A 176 2.56 14.10 4.41
N TYR A 177 1.78 14.80 3.57
CA TYR A 177 0.65 14.18 2.85
C TYR A 177 1.14 13.07 1.92
N THR A 178 2.18 13.35 1.12
CA THR A 178 2.75 12.37 0.18
C THR A 178 3.38 11.19 0.92
N TYR A 179 3.96 11.42 2.09
CA TYR A 179 4.48 10.34 2.93
C TYR A 179 3.36 9.40 3.42
N VAL A 180 2.27 9.95 3.94
CA VAL A 180 1.11 9.17 4.39
C VAL A 180 0.43 8.45 3.22
N SER A 181 0.30 9.10 2.06
CA SER A 181 -0.30 8.50 0.88
C SER A 181 0.55 7.34 0.32
N LEU A 182 1.88 7.45 0.39
CA LEU A 182 2.80 6.37 0.02
C LEU A 182 2.70 5.18 0.99
N LEU A 183 2.66 5.42 2.30
CA LEU A 183 2.45 4.35 3.29
C LEU A 183 1.12 3.63 3.04
N PHE A 184 0.06 4.39 2.73
CA PHE A 184 -1.21 3.80 2.33
C PHE A 184 -1.09 2.99 1.04
N ALA A 185 -0.37 3.48 0.02
CA ALA A 185 -0.15 2.75 -1.23
C ALA A 185 0.59 1.42 -1.02
N MET A 186 1.62 1.41 -0.17
CA MET A 186 2.30 0.16 0.25
C MET A 186 1.33 -0.77 0.97
N GLY A 187 0.54 -0.25 1.92
CA GLY A 187 -0.46 -1.03 2.64
C GLY A 187 -1.52 -1.64 1.71
N TYR A 188 -1.95 -0.89 0.70
CA TYR A 188 -2.85 -1.35 -0.35
C TYR A 188 -2.21 -2.45 -1.20
N ALA A 189 -0.96 -2.28 -1.65
CA ALA A 189 -0.25 -3.29 -2.42
C ALA A 189 -0.09 -4.61 -1.65
N TYR A 190 0.28 -4.55 -0.36
CA TYR A 190 0.36 -5.74 0.48
C TYR A 190 -1.01 -6.42 0.68
N ALA A 191 -2.10 -5.66 0.80
CA ALA A 191 -3.45 -6.24 0.88
C ALA A 191 -3.82 -7.00 -0.39
N GLU A 192 -3.54 -6.43 -1.56
CA GLU A 192 -3.82 -7.06 -2.85
C GLU A 192 -2.91 -8.26 -3.12
N ALA A 193 -1.67 -8.24 -2.62
CA ALA A 193 -0.74 -9.38 -2.65
C ALA A 193 -1.12 -10.51 -1.67
N GLY A 194 -2.07 -10.28 -0.77
CA GLY A 194 -2.50 -11.25 0.27
C GLY A 194 -1.69 -11.21 1.57
N GLU A 195 -0.73 -10.31 1.70
CA GLU A 195 0.11 -10.10 2.88
C GLU A 195 -0.59 -9.16 3.90
N VAL A 196 -1.68 -9.65 4.50
CA VAL A 196 -2.59 -8.86 5.35
C VAL A 196 -1.90 -8.24 6.57
N ASP A 197 -0.92 -8.91 7.17
CA ASP A 197 -0.16 -8.38 8.32
C ASP A 197 0.63 -7.12 7.97
N LEU A 198 1.35 -7.17 6.85
CA LEU A 198 2.12 -6.03 6.36
C LEU A 198 1.16 -4.91 5.99
N SER A 199 0.07 -5.23 5.29
CA SER A 199 -0.99 -4.26 5.00
C SER A 199 -1.46 -3.53 6.25
N LYS A 200 -1.88 -4.25 7.31
CA LYS A 200 -2.30 -3.67 8.59
C LYS A 200 -1.21 -2.83 9.25
N THR A 201 0.05 -3.22 9.11
CA THR A 201 1.18 -2.47 9.68
C THR A 201 1.33 -1.12 8.99
N TYR A 202 1.36 -1.11 7.65
CA TYR A 202 1.50 0.12 6.86
C TYR A 202 0.27 1.03 6.96
N THR A 203 -0.95 0.47 6.94
CA THR A 203 -2.18 1.27 7.11
C THR A 203 -2.27 1.87 8.51
N ARG A 204 -1.83 1.15 9.56
CA ARG A 204 -1.75 1.70 10.93
C ARG A 204 -0.74 2.84 11.02
N LEU A 205 0.45 2.69 10.42
CA LEU A 205 1.44 3.77 10.38
C LEU A 205 0.89 4.99 9.65
N ALA A 206 0.27 4.81 8.48
CA ALA A 206 -0.38 5.88 7.74
C ALA A 206 -1.46 6.57 8.59
N GLN A 207 -2.30 5.80 9.28
CA GLN A 207 -3.37 6.33 10.13
C GLN A 207 -2.84 7.14 11.33
N GLN A 208 -1.76 6.69 11.98
CA GLN A 208 -1.15 7.40 13.11
C GLN A 208 -0.48 8.71 12.69
N MET A 209 -0.04 8.79 11.44
CA MET A 209 0.66 9.96 10.89
C MET A 209 -0.28 10.94 10.20
N ALA A 210 -1.50 10.50 9.84
CA ALA A 210 -2.47 11.33 9.17
C ALA A 210 -3.07 12.38 10.12
N ASP A 211 -3.17 13.61 9.64
CA ASP A 211 -3.91 14.66 10.31
C ASP A 211 -5.42 14.41 10.19
N SER A 212 -6.11 14.27 11.32
CA SER A 212 -7.53 13.89 11.36
C SER A 212 -8.48 14.96 10.81
N GLU A 213 -8.07 16.22 10.80
CA GLU A 213 -8.90 17.33 10.33
C GLU A 213 -8.68 17.59 8.84
N ASN A 214 -7.45 17.44 8.35
CA ASN A 214 -7.05 17.85 7.01
C ASN A 214 -7.03 16.68 6.00
N PHE A 215 -6.71 15.45 6.42
CA PHE A 215 -6.53 14.31 5.51
C PHE A 215 -7.76 13.39 5.45
N VAL A 216 -8.97 13.97 5.51
CA VAL A 216 -10.24 13.23 5.66
C VAL A 216 -10.44 12.23 4.53
N PHE A 217 -10.24 12.63 3.27
CA PHE A 217 -10.35 11.75 2.11
C PHE A 217 -9.41 10.53 2.22
N LEU A 218 -8.13 10.77 2.55
CA LEU A 218 -7.13 9.71 2.69
C LEU A 218 -7.44 8.78 3.86
N LEU A 219 -7.87 9.33 4.99
CA LEU A 219 -8.32 8.57 6.16
C LEU A 219 -9.54 7.69 5.84
N ARG A 220 -10.49 8.20 5.06
CA ARG A 220 -11.62 7.40 4.57
C ARG A 220 -11.12 6.20 3.75
N LYS A 221 -10.15 6.40 2.85
CA LYS A 221 -9.54 5.32 2.07
C LYS A 221 -8.80 4.29 2.92
N ILE A 222 -8.03 4.75 3.92
CA ILE A 222 -7.38 3.88 4.90
C ILE A 222 -8.43 3.03 5.64
N ASN A 223 -9.52 3.65 6.09
CA ASN A 223 -10.60 2.96 6.81
C ASN A 223 -11.36 1.96 5.92
N GLU A 224 -11.64 2.31 4.67
CA GLU A 224 -12.23 1.41 3.67
C GLU A 224 -11.36 0.14 3.49
N LEU A 225 -10.04 0.32 3.34
CA LEU A 225 -9.09 -0.79 3.24
C LEU A 225 -9.03 -1.61 4.53
N ASN A 226 -8.95 -0.95 5.69
CA ASN A 226 -8.93 -1.61 7.00
C ASN A 226 -10.19 -2.47 7.22
N LYS A 227 -11.36 -2.00 6.77
CA LYS A 227 -12.61 -2.77 6.79
C LYS A 227 -12.58 -3.96 5.82
N LYS A 228 -11.96 -3.82 4.64
CA LYS A 228 -11.78 -4.93 3.68
C LYS A 228 -10.88 -6.04 4.23
N ILE A 229 -9.90 -5.70 5.09
CA ILE A 229 -8.92 -6.64 5.65
C ILE A 229 -9.25 -7.11 7.08
N SER A 230 -10.19 -6.47 7.79
CA SER A 230 -10.51 -6.79 9.19
C SER A 230 -11.02 -8.22 9.38
N GLY A 231 -11.85 -8.73 8.46
CA GLY A 231 -12.34 -10.12 8.46
C GLY A 231 -11.35 -11.15 7.92
N LYS A 232 -10.18 -10.74 7.41
CA LYS A 232 -9.14 -11.65 6.89
C LYS A 232 -8.08 -12.01 7.93
N SER A 233 -8.19 -11.49 9.15
CA SER A 233 -7.14 -11.61 10.17
C SER A 233 -7.68 -11.74 11.59
N GLU A 234 -8.72 -12.54 11.76
CA GLU A 234 -8.98 -13.20 13.04
C GLU A 234 -8.49 -14.65 12.92
N GLY A 235 -7.32 -14.93 13.51
CA GLY A 235 -6.67 -16.26 13.47
C GLY A 235 -5.29 -16.32 12.80
N ASN A 236 -4.45 -15.29 12.94
CA ASN A 236 -3.23 -15.18 12.15
C ASN A 236 -2.02 -15.91 12.75
N PHE A 237 -2.15 -17.23 12.84
CA PHE A 237 -1.05 -18.13 13.12
C PHE A 237 -0.59 -18.76 11.80
N ASP A 238 0.72 -18.90 11.63
CA ASP A 238 1.31 -19.70 10.56
C ASP A 238 0.96 -21.18 10.71
N LEU A 239 0.96 -21.66 11.96
CA LEU A 239 0.58 -23.02 12.35
C LEU A 239 -0.37 -22.95 13.55
N ILE A 240 -1.52 -23.59 13.44
CA ILE A 240 -2.45 -23.82 14.57
C ILE A 240 -2.39 -25.30 14.89
N PHE A 241 -1.80 -25.64 16.03
CA PHE A 241 -1.77 -27.02 16.52
C PHE A 241 -2.96 -27.27 17.44
N ASN A 242 -3.80 -28.24 17.10
CA ASN A 242 -4.93 -28.64 17.91
C ASN A 242 -4.56 -29.89 18.72
N SER A 243 -4.44 -29.73 20.04
CA SER A 243 -3.94 -30.77 20.94
C SER A 243 -4.91 -31.94 21.09
N ALA A 244 -6.23 -31.67 21.09
CA ALA A 244 -7.27 -32.70 21.20
C ALA A 244 -7.31 -33.63 19.97
N SER A 245 -7.15 -33.09 18.76
CA SER A 245 -7.24 -33.84 17.51
C SER A 245 -5.88 -34.27 16.93
N ASN A 246 -4.76 -33.85 17.53
CA ASN A 246 -3.41 -34.06 17.01
C ASN A 246 -3.24 -33.63 15.53
N SER A 247 -3.96 -32.57 15.14
CA SER A 247 -3.91 -32.01 13.79
C SER A 247 -3.30 -30.62 13.79
N VAL A 248 -2.76 -30.22 12.64
CA VAL A 248 -2.18 -28.90 12.42
C VAL A 248 -2.94 -28.23 11.30
N VAL A 249 -3.30 -26.96 11.45
CA VAL A 249 -3.73 -26.13 10.32
C VAL A 249 -2.58 -25.23 9.94
N GLU A 250 -2.09 -25.38 8.72
CA GLU A 250 -1.12 -24.47 8.12
C GLU A 250 -1.85 -23.47 7.23
N ARG A 251 -1.42 -22.20 7.28
CA ARG A 251 -2.14 -21.08 6.66
C ARG A 251 -2.46 -21.29 5.17
N LYS A 252 -1.54 -21.85 4.38
CA LYS A 252 -1.70 -22.03 2.93
C LYS A 252 -2.18 -23.44 2.56
N LYS A 253 -1.82 -24.46 3.32
CA LYS A 253 -2.13 -25.88 3.04
C LYS A 253 -3.40 -26.38 3.71
N GLY A 254 -3.93 -25.64 4.68
CA GLY A 254 -5.10 -26.04 5.45
C GLY A 254 -4.80 -27.13 6.47
N LYS A 255 -5.81 -27.94 6.79
CA LYS A 255 -5.72 -28.97 7.84
C LYS A 255 -4.85 -30.15 7.40
N ILE A 256 -3.85 -30.46 8.21
CA ILE A 256 -2.92 -31.58 8.11
C ILE A 256 -3.22 -32.52 9.27
N ASP A 257 -3.62 -33.74 8.93
CA ASP A 257 -3.86 -34.81 9.89
C ASP A 257 -2.71 -35.81 9.85
N PHE A 258 -2.05 -36.01 10.99
CA PHE A 258 -0.94 -36.94 11.11
C PHE A 258 -1.39 -38.40 11.17
N LYS A 259 -2.68 -38.68 11.43
CA LYS A 259 -3.24 -40.04 11.56
C LYS A 259 -2.34 -40.92 12.44
N ASN A 260 -1.78 -41.99 11.88
CA ASN A 260 -0.91 -42.94 12.59
C ASN A 260 0.60 -42.58 12.52
N GLN A 261 0.97 -41.37 12.09
CA GLN A 261 2.37 -40.94 11.94
C GLN A 261 2.92 -40.30 13.23
N PHE A 262 2.89 -41.06 14.33
CA PHE A 262 3.23 -40.59 15.68
C PHE A 262 4.62 -39.95 15.79
N ILE A 263 5.62 -40.52 15.09
CA ILE A 263 7.00 -39.98 15.10
C ILE A 263 7.06 -38.56 14.53
N LEU A 264 6.30 -38.27 13.46
CA LEU A 264 6.28 -36.92 12.86
C LEU A 264 5.57 -35.91 13.76
N LEU A 265 4.48 -36.36 14.41
CA LEU A 265 3.72 -35.57 15.36
C LEU A 265 4.57 -35.25 16.60
N ASP A 266 5.27 -36.23 17.17
CA ASP A 266 6.12 -36.04 18.35
C ASP A 266 7.31 -35.14 18.03
N MET A 267 7.90 -35.31 16.84
CA MET A 267 8.94 -34.41 16.33
C MET A 267 8.42 -32.97 16.21
N LEU A 268 7.21 -32.76 15.68
CA LEU A 268 6.60 -31.44 15.60
C LEU A 268 6.32 -30.86 16.99
N LYS A 269 5.68 -31.62 17.88
CA LYS A 269 5.38 -31.19 19.25
C LYS A 269 6.63 -30.74 19.99
N LEU A 270 7.75 -31.44 19.80
CA LEU A 270 9.04 -31.07 20.38
C LEU A 270 9.47 -29.67 19.91
N PHE A 271 9.40 -29.40 18.60
CA PHE A 271 9.71 -28.09 18.04
C PHE A 271 8.76 -26.97 18.48
N LEU A 272 7.47 -27.27 18.65
CA LEU A 272 6.48 -26.29 19.09
C LEU A 272 6.66 -25.87 20.56
N ARG A 273 7.30 -26.69 21.40
CA ARG A 273 7.55 -26.37 22.82
C ARG A 273 8.52 -25.21 23.00
N SER A 274 9.53 -25.13 22.14
CA SER A 274 10.58 -24.10 22.21
C SER A 274 10.94 -23.54 20.81
N PRO A 275 10.11 -22.66 20.24
CA PRO A 275 10.45 -22.01 18.97
C PRO A 275 11.76 -21.22 19.04
N GLY A 276 12.65 -21.44 18.09
CA GLY A 276 13.98 -20.81 18.02
C GLY A 276 15.11 -21.57 18.73
N GLU A 277 14.80 -22.55 19.58
CA GLU A 277 15.82 -23.37 20.24
C GLU A 277 16.33 -24.49 19.32
N VAL A 278 17.65 -24.67 19.30
CA VAL A 278 18.30 -25.73 18.52
C VAL A 278 18.30 -27.03 19.31
N TYR A 279 17.57 -28.02 18.79
CA TYR A 279 17.63 -29.39 19.28
C TYR A 279 18.79 -30.13 18.60
N SER A 280 19.73 -30.63 19.40
CA SER A 280 20.81 -31.48 18.91
C SER A 280 20.26 -32.83 18.42
N LYS A 281 21.00 -33.53 17.55
CA LYS A 281 20.61 -34.85 17.07
C LYS A 281 20.38 -35.85 18.21
N GLU A 282 21.22 -35.79 19.23
CA GLU A 282 21.13 -36.60 20.44
C GLU A 282 19.82 -36.32 21.20
N ALA A 283 19.48 -35.03 21.38
CA ALA A 283 18.27 -34.61 22.04
C ALA A 283 17.01 -35.06 21.27
N LEU A 284 17.03 -34.96 19.93
CA LEU A 284 15.95 -35.43 19.07
C LEU A 284 15.74 -36.95 19.22
N VAL A 285 16.82 -37.74 19.20
CA VAL A 285 16.74 -39.21 19.31
C VAL A 285 16.21 -39.65 20.66
N LYS A 286 16.73 -39.04 21.73
CA LYS A 286 16.28 -39.33 23.09
C LYS A 286 14.81 -38.95 23.32
N ALA A 287 14.36 -37.82 22.77
CA ALA A 287 13.00 -37.33 22.96
C ALA A 287 11.96 -38.08 22.11
N VAL A 288 12.26 -38.34 20.83
CA VAL A 288 11.28 -38.90 19.88
C VAL A 288 11.34 -40.43 19.81
N TRP A 289 12.54 -41.03 19.82
CA TRP A 289 12.71 -42.48 19.70
C TRP A 289 13.00 -43.19 21.03
N LYS A 290 13.30 -42.44 22.10
CA LYS A 290 13.66 -42.97 23.43
C LYS A 290 14.85 -43.93 23.38
N GLN A 291 15.81 -43.63 22.51
CA GLN A 291 17.04 -44.41 22.28
C GLN A 291 18.28 -43.57 22.61
N GLU A 292 19.41 -44.26 22.86
CA GLU A 292 20.71 -43.59 22.86
C GLU A 292 21.14 -43.27 21.44
N TYR A 293 21.83 -42.15 21.28
CA TYR A 293 22.22 -41.66 19.97
C TYR A 293 23.41 -42.44 19.41
N ASP A 294 23.14 -43.14 18.32
CA ASP A 294 24.13 -43.76 17.46
C ASP A 294 24.13 -43.07 16.08
N PRO A 295 25.19 -42.35 15.69
CA PRO A 295 25.29 -41.68 14.39
C PRO A 295 25.05 -42.60 13.18
N SER A 296 25.46 -43.88 13.25
CA SER A 296 25.41 -44.81 12.12
C SER A 296 23.98 -45.14 11.69
N VAL A 297 23.05 -45.13 12.64
CA VAL A 297 21.63 -45.46 12.42
C VAL A 297 20.77 -44.20 12.42
N HIS A 298 21.05 -43.27 13.32
CA HIS A 298 20.11 -42.18 13.61
C HIS A 298 20.23 -40.98 12.70
N ASP A 299 21.39 -40.72 12.09
CA ASP A 299 21.55 -39.58 11.18
C ASP A 299 20.57 -39.65 10.01
N ASN A 300 20.47 -40.84 9.39
CA ASN A 300 19.52 -41.06 8.30
C ASN A 300 18.07 -41.00 8.80
N LYS A 301 17.76 -41.59 9.96
CA LYS A 301 16.41 -41.55 10.55
C LYS A 301 15.94 -40.13 10.84
N ILE A 302 16.81 -39.29 11.39
CA ILE A 302 16.49 -37.87 11.66
C ILE A 302 16.27 -37.15 10.33
N TYR A 303 17.19 -37.30 9.38
CA TYR A 303 17.08 -36.64 8.07
C TYR A 303 15.78 -36.99 7.35
N VAL A 304 15.44 -38.28 7.25
CA VAL A 304 14.21 -38.74 6.58
C VAL A 304 12.96 -38.24 7.31
N THR A 305 12.97 -38.25 8.64
CA THR A 305 11.85 -37.76 9.46
C THR A 305 11.63 -36.25 9.27
N ILE A 306 12.69 -35.44 9.33
CA ILE A 306 12.62 -33.99 9.10
C ILE A 306 12.16 -33.68 7.67
N LYS A 307 12.68 -34.41 6.68
CA LYS A 307 12.27 -34.25 5.28
C LYS A 307 10.77 -34.50 5.12
N ARG A 308 10.25 -35.60 5.68
CA ARG A 308 8.81 -35.92 5.66
C ARG A 308 7.97 -34.90 6.40
N LEU A 309 8.43 -34.45 7.57
CA LEU A 309 7.72 -33.42 8.34
C LEU A 309 7.62 -32.12 7.53
N ARG A 310 8.72 -31.67 6.91
CA ARG A 310 8.71 -30.49 6.03
C ARG A 310 7.76 -30.63 4.84
N GLN A 311 7.73 -31.79 4.19
CA GLN A 311 6.78 -32.04 3.09
C GLN A 311 5.32 -31.86 3.52
N LEU A 312 5.01 -32.16 4.78
CA LEU A 312 3.67 -31.98 5.33
C LEU A 312 3.41 -30.52 5.70
N ILE A 313 4.27 -29.89 6.49
CA ILE A 313 3.97 -28.60 7.12
C ILE A 313 4.51 -27.38 6.38
N GLU A 314 5.49 -27.51 5.49
CA GLU A 314 6.03 -26.34 4.79
C GLU A 314 5.13 -25.96 3.60
N PRO A 315 4.86 -24.67 3.38
CA PRO A 315 4.07 -24.19 2.23
C PRO A 315 4.79 -24.45 0.90
N ASP A 316 6.12 -24.33 0.91
CA ASP A 316 7.03 -24.69 -0.19
C ASP A 316 8.14 -25.57 0.40
N PHE A 317 8.33 -26.75 -0.20
CA PHE A 317 9.31 -27.72 0.27
C PHE A 317 10.76 -27.29 -0.01
N ASP A 318 11.01 -26.63 -1.15
CA ASP A 318 12.35 -26.23 -1.58
C ASP A 318 12.82 -24.95 -0.86
N LYS A 319 11.87 -24.17 -0.35
CA LYS A 319 12.10 -22.94 0.43
C LYS A 319 11.45 -23.05 1.81
N PRO A 320 12.05 -23.80 2.76
CA PRO A 320 11.46 -24.04 4.07
C PRO A 320 11.31 -22.75 4.88
N LYS A 321 10.13 -22.53 5.45
CA LYS A 321 9.77 -21.38 6.29
C LYS A 321 9.83 -21.71 7.78
N TYR A 322 9.51 -22.95 8.16
CA TYR A 322 9.28 -23.33 9.56
C TYR A 322 10.47 -24.06 10.19
N ILE A 323 10.97 -25.14 9.62
CA ILE A 323 12.05 -25.93 10.22
C ILE A 323 13.36 -25.60 9.52
N TYR A 324 14.39 -25.20 10.26
CA TYR A 324 15.72 -24.90 9.73
C TYR A 324 16.78 -25.86 10.26
N ARG A 325 17.89 -25.99 9.49
CA ARG A 325 19.05 -26.80 9.86
C ARG A 325 20.08 -25.89 10.55
N ALA A 326 20.60 -26.33 11.68
CA ALA A 326 21.74 -25.74 12.38
C ALA A 326 22.98 -26.66 12.28
N LYS A 327 24.13 -26.21 12.77
CA LYS A 327 25.42 -26.94 12.69
C LYS A 327 25.30 -28.37 13.24
N ASN A 328 24.64 -28.56 14.39
CA ASN A 328 24.52 -29.84 15.08
C ASN A 328 23.06 -30.30 15.29
N GLY A 329 22.10 -29.79 14.51
CA GLY A 329 20.70 -30.08 14.81
C GLY A 329 19.69 -29.32 13.96
N TYR A 330 18.48 -29.18 14.50
CA TYR A 330 17.34 -28.53 13.84
C TYR A 330 16.58 -27.65 14.83
N TYR A 331 15.89 -26.64 14.31
CA TYR A 331 15.06 -25.74 15.12
C TYR A 331 13.85 -25.25 14.33
N LEU A 332 12.82 -24.83 15.05
CA LEU A 332 11.69 -24.10 14.49
C LEU A 332 12.03 -22.61 14.40
N ASN A 333 11.66 -21.97 13.30
CA ASN A 333 11.81 -20.55 13.08
C ASN A 333 11.18 -19.74 14.21
N ARG A 334 11.96 -18.89 14.89
CA ARG A 334 11.46 -18.01 15.95
C ARG A 334 10.39 -17.03 15.46
N ASN A 335 10.41 -16.69 14.17
CA ASN A 335 9.46 -15.76 13.56
C ASN A 335 8.15 -16.44 13.13
N ALA A 336 8.03 -17.77 13.25
CA ALA A 336 6.78 -18.46 12.96
C ALA A 336 5.76 -18.21 14.07
N LYS A 337 4.59 -17.67 13.71
CA LYS A 337 3.48 -17.44 14.64
C LYS A 337 2.73 -18.76 14.86
N VAL A 338 2.86 -19.36 16.04
CA VAL A 338 2.21 -20.64 16.37
C VAL A 338 1.13 -20.43 17.41
N SER A 339 -0.04 -21.05 17.22
CA SER A 339 -1.04 -21.25 18.28
C SER A 339 -1.09 -22.71 18.68
N ILE A 340 -1.25 -22.95 19.98
CA ILE A 340 -1.55 -24.26 20.53
C ILE A 340 -2.94 -24.16 21.14
N GLU A 341 -3.92 -24.74 20.47
CA GLU A 341 -5.28 -24.88 20.98
C GLU A 341 -5.35 -26.14 21.84
N GLN A 342 -5.96 -26.01 23.02
CA GLN A 342 -6.15 -27.11 23.96
C GLN A 342 -7.41 -27.89 23.64
#